data_AF-A0A8S9KIT4-F1
#
_entry.id   AF-A0A8S9KIT4-F1
#
_cell.length_a   1.000
_cell.length_b   1.000
_cell.length_c   1.000
_cell.angle_alpha   90.00
_cell.angle_beta   90.00
_cell.angle_gamma   90.00
#
_symmetry.space_group_name_H-M   'P 1'
#
loop_
_entity.id
_entity.type
_entity.pdbx_description
1 polymer ?
#
loop_
_entity_poly.entity_id
_entity_poly.type
_entity_poly.pdbx_seq_one_letter_code
_entity_poly.pdbx_strand_id
1 'polypeptide(L)' 'MGSSWFGAYEKFGNFSIEAESPKLIAWAKRCMEKESVSKSLPDQEKIVAYAAEFRKNNL' A
#
# COMPACT_ATOMS: atom_id res chain seq x y z
N MET A 1 3.43 4.07 -7.79
CA MET A 1 2.93 3.91 -6.42
C MET A 1 1.52 3.34 -6.51
N GLY A 2 1.38 2.04 -6.25
CA GLY A 2 0.08 1.34 -6.34
C GLY A 2 -0.45 0.97 -4.96
N SER A 3 -1.40 0.03 -4.92
CA SER A 3 -2.00 -0.55 -3.71
C SER A 3 -0.99 -1.14 -2.72
N SER A 4 0.22 -1.52 -3.18
CA SER A 4 1.30 -2.04 -2.32
C SER A 4 1.76 -1.07 -1.23
N TRP A 5 1.48 0.23 -1.37
CA TRP A 5 1.80 1.25 -0.37
C TRP A 5 0.70 1.46 0.68
N PHE A 6 -0.48 0.87 0.51
CA PHE A 6 -1.61 1.10 1.42
C PHE A 6 -1.28 0.70 2.85
N GLY A 7 -0.62 -0.45 3.05
CA GLY A 7 -0.16 -0.84 4.39
C GLY A 7 0.83 0.15 5.02
N ALA A 8 1.69 0.78 4.22
CA ALA A 8 2.62 1.80 4.73
C ALA A 8 1.86 3.07 5.12
N TYR A 9 0.91 3.52 4.30
CA TYR A 9 0.09 4.70 4.60
C TYR A 9 -0.77 4.50 5.85
N GLU A 10 -1.43 3.35 6.01
CA GLU A 10 -2.22 3.07 7.23
C GLU A 10 -1.33 3.01 8.47
N LYS A 11 -0.20 2.31 8.38
CA LYS A 11 0.75 2.17 9.50
C LYS A 11 1.36 3.48 9.94
N PHE A 12 1.75 4.33 9.00
CA PHE A 12 2.51 5.56 9.28
C PHE A 12 1.65 6.81 9.37
N GLY A 13 0.46 6.80 8.76
CA GLY A 13 -0.53 7.87 8.79
C GLY A 13 -1.57 7.73 9.90
N ASN A 14 -1.68 6.56 10.55
CA ASN A 14 -2.59 6.33 11.67
C ASN A 14 -4.07 6.57 11.32
N PHE A 15 -4.46 6.23 10.08
CA PHE A 15 -5.83 6.24 9.57
C PHE A 15 -6.10 4.95 8.80
N SER A 16 -7.37 4.59 8.59
CA SER A 16 -7.74 3.46 7.74
C SER A 16 -8.16 3.96 6.37
N ILE A 17 -7.50 3.47 5.32
CA ILE A 17 -7.85 3.83 3.94
C ILE A 17 -9.21 3.24 3.57
N GLU A 18 -9.55 2.08 4.13
CA GLU A 18 -10.86 1.45 3.90
C GLU A 18 -12.00 2.26 4.52
N ALA A 19 -11.80 2.81 5.72
CA ALA A 19 -12.79 3.67 6.38
C ALA A 19 -13.00 4.99 5.63
N GLU A 20 -11.90 5.63 5.19
CA GLU A 20 -11.95 6.91 4.50
C GLU A 20 -12.39 6.78 3.03
N SER A 21 -11.99 5.70 2.36
CA SER A 21 -12.24 5.49 0.93
C SER A 21 -12.46 4.01 0.58
N PRO A 22 -13.65 3.46 0.91
CA PRO A 22 -13.95 2.05 0.66
C PRO A 22 -13.96 1.70 -0.83
N LYS A 23 -14.36 2.66 -1.69
CA LYS A 23 -14.34 2.49 -3.16
C LYS A 23 -12.93 2.33 -3.71
N LEU A 24 -11.95 3.04 -3.14
CA LEU A 24 -10.56 2.95 -3.56
C LEU A 24 -9.97 1.58 -3.21
N ILE A 25 -10.22 1.09 -1.99
CA ILE A 25 -9.81 -0.26 -1.58
C ILE A 25 -10.46 -1.34 -2.44
N ALA A 26 -11.76 -1.23 -2.70
CA ALA A 26 -12.46 -2.18 -3.56
C ALA A 26 -11.88 -2.22 -4.99
N TRP A 27 -11.58 -1.05 -5.57
CA TRP A 27 -10.92 -0.96 -6.86
C TRP A 27 -9.51 -1.55 -6.84
N ALA A 28 -8.71 -1.25 -5.81
CA ALA A 28 -7.38 -1.82 -5.64
C ALA A 28 -7.40 -3.34 -5.52
N LYS A 29 -8.32 -3.91 -4.72
CA LYS A 29 -8.53 -5.36 -4.61
C LYS A 29 -8.86 -5.97 -5.98
N ARG A 30 -9.76 -5.35 -6.75
CA ARG A 30 -10.08 -5.76 -8.13
C ARG A 30 -8.87 -5.68 -9.07
N CYS A 31 -8.01 -4.69 -8.92
CA CYS A 31 -6.76 -4.60 -9.70
C CYS A 31 -5.81 -5.76 -9.41
N MET A 32 -5.73 -6.23 -8.16
CA MET A 32 -4.87 -7.36 -7.75
C MET A 32 -5.30 -8.70 -8.34
N GLU A 33 -6.56 -8.86 -8.75
CA GLU A 33 -7.04 -10.06 -9.46
C GLU A 33 -6.41 -10.20 -10.85
N LYS A 34 -5.89 -9.11 -11.43
CA LYS A 34 -5.21 -9.14 -12.72
C LYS A 34 -3.76 -9.56 -12.52
N GLU A 35 -3.39 -10.70 -13.10
CA GLU A 35 -2.05 -11.27 -12.99
C GLU A 35 -0.92 -10.31 -13.41
N SER A 36 -1.16 -9.47 -14.43
CA SER A 36 -0.20 -8.45 -14.86
C SER A 36 0.06 -7.41 -13.79
N VAL A 37 -0.95 -7.04 -13.01
CA VAL A 37 -0.84 -6.09 -11.91
C VAL A 37 -0.19 -6.75 -10.70
N SER A 38 -0.63 -7.96 -10.32
CA SER A 38 -0.08 -8.66 -9.16
C SER A 38 1.41 -9.00 -9.33
N LYS A 39 1.86 -9.39 -10.52
CA LYS A 39 3.27 -9.68 -10.83
C LYS A 39 4.16 -8.43 -10.89
N SER A 40 3.56 -7.28 -11.20
CA SER A 40 4.31 -6.01 -11.34
C SER A 40 4.46 -5.27 -10.02
N LEU A 41 3.60 -5.57 -9.04
CA LEU A 41 3.63 -4.91 -7.74
C LEU A 41 4.57 -5.64 -6.78
N PRO A 42 5.43 -4.90 -6.06
CA PRO A 42 6.26 -5.45 -5.00
C PRO A 42 5.40 -5.88 -3.80
N ASP A 43 5.93 -6.84 -3.04
CA ASP A 43 5.34 -7.31 -1.80
C ASP A 43 5.08 -6.18 -0.80
N GLN A 44 3.92 -6.21 -0.16
CA GLN A 44 3.45 -5.14 0.73
C GLN A 44 4.33 -5.02 1.99
N GLU A 45 4.84 -6.13 2.54
CA GLU A 45 5.74 -6.08 3.70
C GLU A 45 7.07 -5.43 3.34
N LYS A 46 7.61 -5.74 2.16
CA LYS A 46 8.84 -5.10 1.65
C LYS A 46 8.68 -3.60 1.51
N ILE A 47 7.52 -3.14 1.02
CA ILE A 47 7.21 -1.71 0.92
C ILE A 47 7.08 -1.06 2.30
N VAL A 48 6.43 -1.72 3.27
CA VAL A 48 6.32 -1.22 4.64
C VAL A 48 7.71 -1.09 5.28
N ALA A 49 8.58 -2.09 5.10
CA ALA A 49 9.97 -2.05 5.59
C ALA A 49 10.76 -0.90 4.94
N TYR A 50 10.70 -0.79 3.61
CA TYR A 50 11.34 0.31 2.88
C TYR A 50 10.84 1.68 3.34
N ALA A 51 9.53 1.85 3.52
CA ALA A 51 8.95 3.09 4.01
C ALA A 51 9.39 3.41 5.45
N ALA A 52 9.59 2.40 6.29
CA ALA A 52 10.13 2.59 7.64
C ALA A 52 11.57 3.11 7.60
N GLU A 53 12.42 2.53 6.77
CA GLU A 53 13.81 2.98 6.58
C GLU A 53 13.86 4.38 5.98
N PHE A 54 13.09 4.62 4.91
CA PHE A 54 12.98 5.94 4.28
C PHE A 54 12.59 7.01 5.30
N ARG A 55 11.59 6.72 6.14
CA ARG A 55 11.14 7.64 7.19
C ARG A 55 12.19 7.90 8.26
N LYS A 56 12.99 6.89 8.65
CA LYS A 56 14.10 7.05 9.61
C LYS A 56 15.26 7.88 9.07
N ASN A 57 15.50 7.82 7.76
CA ASN A 57 16.65 8.47 7.11
C ASN A 57 16.35 9.89 6.62
N ASN A 58 15.08 10.33 6.66
CA ASN A 58 14.64 11.63 6.14
C ASN A 58 13.84 12.46 7.18
N LEU A 59 13.75 11.99 8.42
CA LEU A 59 13.30 12.74 9.60
C LEU A 59 14.48 12.88 10.56
#